data_AF-A0A366W0U7-F1
#
_entry.id   AF-A0A366W0U7-F1
#
_cell.length_a   1.000
_cell.length_b   1.000
_cell.length_c   1.000
_cell.angle_alpha   90.00
_cell.angle_beta   90.00
_cell.angle_gamma   90.00
#
_symmetry.space_group_name_H-M   'P 1'
#
loop_
_entity.id
_entity.type
_entity.pdbx_description
1 polymer ?
#
loop_
_entity_poly.entity_id
_entity_poly.type
_entity_poly.pdbx_seq_one_letter_code
_entity_poly.pdbx_strand_id
1 'polypeptide(L)'
;MVLVMKLKYVDTLSGDRKRFRRRYPKAVAEVLGGSVFQVAMRARDGADLFTEHAKLLSEYEKIVAKAKRSAAEKGQLSPLEVSLDL
;
A
#
# COMPACT_ATOMS: atom_id res chain seq x y z
N MET A 1 -30.56 -2.86 0.64
CA MET A 1 -29.44 -3.79 0.97
C MET A 1 -28.14 -3.01 0.84
N VAL A 2 -27.38 -2.82 1.93
CA VAL A 2 -26.09 -2.13 1.89
C VAL A 2 -25.00 -3.21 1.90
N LEU A 3 -24.29 -3.36 0.78
CA LEU A 3 -23.10 -4.20 0.71
C LEU A 3 -21.94 -3.44 1.38
N VAL A 4 -21.62 -3.79 2.63
CA VAL A 4 -20.40 -3.30 3.28
C VAL A 4 -19.22 -4.10 2.73
N MET A 5 -18.65 -3.65 1.61
CA MET A 5 -17.40 -4.22 1.12
C MET A 5 -16.25 -3.83 2.05
N LYS A 6 -15.61 -4.84 2.66
CA LYS A 6 -14.42 -4.62 3.49
C LYS A 6 -13.24 -4.23 2.59
N LEU A 7 -12.87 -2.95 2.61
CA LEU A 7 -11.70 -2.47 1.89
C LEU A 7 -10.40 -3.03 2.49
N LYS A 8 -9.56 -3.63 1.65
CA LYS A 8 -8.26 -4.15 2.07
C LYS A 8 -7.36 -3.00 2.53
N TYR A 9 -6.55 -3.26 3.55
CA TYR A 9 -5.53 -2.33 4.05
C TYR A 9 -6.10 -1.04 4.65
N VAL A 10 -7.40 -1.00 4.96
CA VAL A 10 -8.03 0.14 5.65
C VAL A 10 -8.29 -0.25 7.11
N ASP A 11 -7.59 0.41 8.02
CA ASP A 11 -7.87 0.36 9.45
C ASP A 11 -8.99 1.35 9.79
N THR A 12 -9.88 0.97 10.70
CA THR A 12 -10.79 1.92 11.37
C THR A 12 -10.21 2.27 12.74
N LEU A 13 -10.10 3.57 13.01
CA LEU A 13 -9.56 4.14 14.24
C LEU A 13 -10.69 4.78 15.07
N SER A 14 -10.34 5.29 16.24
CA SER A 14 -11.28 6.06 17.07
C SER A 14 -11.88 7.25 16.31
N GLY A 15 -13.19 7.46 16.49
CA GLY A 15 -13.94 8.53 15.84
C GLY A 15 -14.15 8.31 14.34
N ASP A 16 -14.38 7.06 13.91
CA ASP A 16 -14.58 6.64 12.51
C ASP A 16 -13.47 7.03 11.52
N ARG A 17 -12.33 7.48 12.03
CA ARG A 17 -11.20 7.83 11.18
C ARG A 17 -10.69 6.59 10.48
N LYS A 18 -10.40 6.74 9.19
CA LYS A 18 -9.86 5.67 8.35
C LYS A 18 -8.38 5.89 8.10
N ARG A 19 -7.62 4.81 8.00
CA ARG A 19 -6.19 4.85 7.69
C ARG A 19 -5.85 3.73 6.73
N PHE A 20 -5.23 4.09 5.61
CA PHE A 20 -4.62 3.10 4.75
C PHE A 20 -3.28 2.67 5.34
N ARG A 21 -3.06 1.36 5.45
CA ARG A 21 -1.82 0.80 5.98
C ARG A 21 -1.45 -0.51 5.29
N ARG A 22 -0.36 -0.52 4.54
CA ARG A 22 0.18 -1.71 3.86
C ARG A 22 1.69 -1.82 4.08
N ARG A 23 2.17 -3.02 4.43
CA ARG A 23 3.61 -3.29 4.59
C ARG A 23 4.28 -3.35 3.21
N TYR A 24 5.50 -2.82 3.13
CA TYR A 24 6.35 -2.99 1.95
C TYR A 24 6.99 -4.39 1.93
N PRO A 25 7.33 -4.91 0.73
CA PRO A 25 8.29 -6.00 0.59
C PRO A 25 9.64 -5.66 1.26
N LYS A 26 10.43 -6.66 1.65
CA LYS A 26 11.65 -6.46 2.44
C LYS A 26 12.68 -5.61 1.68
N ALA A 27 13.01 -5.97 0.44
CA ALA A 27 13.96 -5.22 -0.36
C ALA A 27 13.50 -3.76 -0.61
N VAL A 28 12.19 -3.54 -0.76
CA VAL A 28 11.62 -2.20 -0.90
C VAL A 28 11.74 -1.41 0.41
N ALA A 29 11.49 -2.04 1.55
CA ALA A 29 11.62 -1.39 2.85
C ALA A 29 13.06 -0.92 3.12
N GLU A 30 14.05 -1.72 2.72
CA GLU A 30 15.47 -1.37 2.81
C GLU A 30 15.80 -0.16 1.93
N VAL A 31 15.27 -0.11 0.70
CA VAL A 31 15.47 1.04 -0.21
C VAL A 31 14.76 2.31 0.28
N LEU A 32 13.56 2.18 0.86
CA LEU A 32 12.75 3.32 1.29
C LEU A 32 13.06 3.79 2.73
N GLY A 33 13.83 3.04 3.50
CA GLY A 33 14.13 3.35 4.91
C GLY A 33 12.93 3.22 5.85
N GLY A 34 11.87 2.53 5.42
CA GLY A 34 10.63 2.38 6.17
C GLY A 34 9.86 1.13 5.76
N SER A 35 9.19 0.48 6.71
CA SER A 35 8.58 -0.84 6.48
C SER A 35 7.10 -0.81 6.07
N VAL A 36 6.46 0.37 6.12
CA VAL A 36 5.01 0.49 5.92
C VAL A 36 4.68 1.76 5.15
N PHE A 37 3.78 1.65 4.17
CA PHE A 37 3.04 2.77 3.62
C PHE A 37 1.80 3.02 4.46
N GLN A 38 1.74 4.18 5.11
CA GLN A 38 0.65 4.53 6.02
C GLN A 38 0.17 5.95 5.74
N VAL A 39 -1.13 6.10 5.46
CA VAL A 39 -1.74 7.39 5.14
C VAL A 39 -3.09 7.51 5.85
N ALA A 40 -3.30 8.62 6.56
CA ALA A 40 -4.61 8.94 7.12
C ALA A 40 -5.57 9.29 5.98
N MET A 41 -6.74 8.65 5.96
CA MET A 41 -7.73 8.87 4.92
C MET A 41 -8.69 9.99 5.33
N ARG A 42 -9.08 10.81 4.36
CA ARG A 42 -10.02 11.93 4.55
C ARG A 42 -11.47 11.43 4.55
N ALA A 43 -11.81 10.58 3.59
CA ALA A 43 -13.13 9.98 3.47
C ALA A 43 -13.38 8.98 4.62
N ARG A 44 -14.66 8.87 5.02
CA ARG A 44 -15.11 8.02 6.12
C ARG A 44 -15.90 6.83 5.61
N ASP A 45 -16.68 7.04 4.56
CA ASP A 45 -17.61 6.09 3.97
C ASP A 45 -17.93 6.43 2.49
N GLY A 46 -18.86 5.68 1.91
CA GLY A 46 -19.41 5.97 0.59
C GLY A 46 -18.39 5.87 -0.56
N ALA A 47 -18.78 6.41 -1.72
CA ALA A 47 -17.99 6.40 -2.95
C ALA A 47 -16.63 7.11 -2.82
N ASP A 48 -16.55 8.15 -1.98
CA ASP A 48 -15.31 8.88 -1.74
C ASP A 48 -14.26 8.00 -1.05
N LEU A 49 -14.69 7.12 -0.13
CA LEU A 49 -13.78 6.16 0.50
C LEU A 49 -13.22 5.16 -0.51
N PHE A 50 -14.04 4.68 -1.45
CA PHE A 50 -13.56 3.79 -2.52
C PHE A 50 -12.58 4.50 -3.44
N THR A 51 -12.88 5.75 -3.81
CA THR A 51 -12.01 6.57 -4.68
C THR A 51 -10.67 6.85 -4.01
N GLU A 52 -10.66 7.28 -2.75
CA GLU A 52 -9.44 7.53 -1.99
C GLU A 52 -8.64 6.24 -1.79
N HIS A 53 -9.30 5.12 -1.50
CA HIS A 53 -8.65 3.82 -1.38
C HIS A 53 -7.95 3.39 -2.67
N ALA A 54 -8.63 3.48 -3.81
CA ALA A 54 -8.06 3.14 -5.12
C ALA A 54 -6.85 4.03 -5.45
N LYS A 55 -6.93 5.33 -5.12
CA LYS A 55 -5.81 6.26 -5.28
C LYS A 55 -4.59 5.85 -4.45
N LEU A 56 -4.79 5.56 -3.16
CA LEU A 56 -3.71 5.16 -2.25
C LEU A 56 -3.10 3.81 -2.63
N LEU A 57 -3.91 2.89 -3.15
CA LEU A 57 -3.43 1.61 -3.67
C LEU A 57 -2.53 1.82 -4.91
N SER A 58 -2.96 2.66 -5.86
CA SER A 58 -2.15 2.99 -7.04
C SER A 58 -0.85 3.71 -6.67
N GLU A 59 -0.89 4.59 -5.68
CA GLU A 59 0.30 5.28 -5.18
C GLU A 59 1.29 4.30 -4.55
N TYR A 60 0.81 3.39 -3.70
CA TYR A 60 1.61 2.31 -3.14
C TYR A 60 2.29 1.48 -4.25
N GLU A 61 1.54 1.06 -5.28
CA GLU A 61 2.06 0.26 -6.38
C GLU A 61 3.16 0.99 -7.16
N LYS A 62 2.98 2.29 -7.42
CA LYS A 62 4.00 3.13 -8.07
C LYS A 62 5.27 3.24 -7.24
N ILE A 63 5.15 3.45 -5.94
CA ILE A 63 6.29 3.55 -5.01
C ILE A 63 7.05 2.22 -4.98
N VAL A 64 6.33 1.09 -4.84
CA VAL A 64 6.92 -0.25 -4.84
C VAL A 64 7.62 -0.54 -6.16
N ALA A 65 6.98 -0.27 -7.30
CA ALA A 65 7.58 -0.51 -8.61
C ALA A 65 8.87 0.30 -8.81
N LYS A 66 8.87 1.57 -8.40
CA LYS A 66 10.06 2.42 -8.46
C LYS A 66 11.18 1.90 -7.56
N ALA A 67 10.86 1.59 -6.31
CA ALA A 67 11.83 1.07 -5.35
C ALA A 67 12.39 -0.30 -5.74
N LYS A 68 11.56 -1.19 -6.31
CA LYS A 68 11.99 -2.48 -6.86
C LYS A 68 13.01 -2.30 -7.98
N ARG A 69 12.77 -1.37 -8.93
CA ARG A 69 13.76 -1.08 -9.98
C ARG A 69 15.10 -0.61 -9.39
N SER A 70 15.05 0.30 -8.42
CA SER A 70 16.27 0.75 -7.73
C SER A 70 16.95 -0.36 -6.92
N ALA A 71 16.20 -1.29 -6.33
CA ALA A 71 16.76 -2.46 -5.66
C ALA A 71 17.41 -3.43 -6.66
N ALA A 72 16.79 -3.63 -7.82
CA ALA A 72 17.32 -4.48 -8.90
C ALA A 72 18.67 -3.95 -9.40
N GLU A 73 18.75 -2.63 -9.68
CA GLU A 73 19.97 -1.95 -10.11
C GLU A 73 21.10 -2.07 -9.09
N LYS A 74 20.76 -2.16 -7.80
CA LYS A 74 21.73 -2.33 -6.70
C LYS A 74 22.06 -3.79 -6.37
N GLY A 75 21.48 -4.76 -7.08
CA GLY A 75 21.66 -6.19 -6.80
C GLY A 75 21.02 -6.64 -5.47
N GLN A 76 20.05 -5.90 -4.95
CA GLN A 76 19.45 -6.10 -3.62
C GLN A 76 18.13 -6.89 -3.65
N LEU A 77 17.66 -7.33 -4.83
CA LEU A 77 16.48 -8.18 -4.94
C LEU A 77 16.86 -9.66 -4.77
N SER A 78 16.14 -10.35 -3.89
CA SER A 78 16.27 -11.80 -3.78
C SER A 78 15.50 -12.52 -4.91
N PRO A 79 15.94 -13.71 -5.37
CA PRO A 79 15.26 -14.45 -6.46
C PRO A 79 13.78 -14.74 -6.21
N LEU A 80 13.37 -14.92 -4.94
CA LEU A 80 11.98 -15.18 -4.55
C LEU A 80 11.06 -13.95 -4.68
N GLU A 81 11.63 -12.74 -4.58
CA GLU A 81 10.87 -11.49 -4.78
C GLU A 81 10.66 -11.17 -6.27
N VAL A 82 11.42 -11.82 -7.16
CA VAL A 82 11.28 -11.70 -8.62
C VAL A 82 10.17 -12.64 -9.16
N SER A 83 9.98 -13.81 -8.54
CA SER A 83 9.04 -14.84 -9.03
C SER A 83 7.57 -14.66 -8.58
N LEU A 84 7.30 -13.80 -7.60
CA LEU A 84 5.94 -13.57 -7.08
C LEU A 84 5.13 -12.53 -7.88
N ASP A 85 5.70 -11.98 -8.96
CA ASP A 85 5.08 -10.99 -9.86
C ASP A 85 4.81 -11.51 -11.29
N LEU A 86 4.98 -12.82 -11.55
CA LEU A 86 4.60 -13.48 -12.82
C LEU A 86 3.22 -14.13 -12.74
#